data_AF-A0A0F9FWM8-F1
#
_entry.id   AF-A0A0F9FWM8-F1
#
_cell.length_a   1.000
_cell.length_b   1.000
_cell.length_c   1.000
_cell.angle_alpha   90.00
_cell.angle_beta   90.00
_cell.angle_gamma   90.00
#
_symmetry.space_group_name_H-M   'P 1'
#
loop_
_entity.id
_entity.type
_entity.pdbx_description
1 polymer ?
#
loop_
_entity_poly.entity_id
_entity_poly.type
_entity_poly.pdbx_seq_one_letter_code
_entity_poly.pdbx_strand_id
1 'polypeptide(L)'
;MVVKIRWVKPEDRKDIDPGTAGFLEEEFVVLVKGRADEVTEAHERAHVGLGHQERGRVTARRYVEDEVDADLVTYAQMDRPRNIIKDLRGIVGTLVEEWGGSPAGAVRIIEEVFKKKGNRIPLRWRSDLKRLKMGIRRREEPRFL
;
A
#
# COMPACT_ATOMS: atom_id res chain seq x y z
N MET A 1 -6.46 -8.39 21.36
CA MET A 1 -7.46 -7.58 20.62
C MET A 1 -8.01 -8.45 19.50
N VAL A 2 -9.33 -8.69 19.45
CA VAL A 2 -9.96 -9.50 18.39
C VAL A 2 -10.46 -8.53 17.32
N VAL A 3 -9.84 -8.56 16.15
CA VAL A 3 -10.26 -7.75 15.00
C VAL A 3 -11.43 -8.42 14.31
N LYS A 4 -12.56 -7.73 14.17
CA LYS A 4 -13.74 -8.27 13.48
C LYS A 4 -13.59 -8.02 11.98
N ILE A 5 -13.92 -9.01 11.16
CA ILE A 5 -13.94 -8.86 9.70
C ILE A 5 -15.37 -8.62 9.23
N ARG A 6 -15.53 -7.67 8.32
CA ARG A 6 -16.78 -7.39 7.62
C ARG A 6 -16.57 -7.51 6.11
N TRP A 7 -17.26 -8.46 5.49
CA TRP A 7 -17.29 -8.56 4.03
C TRP A 7 -18.45 -7.72 3.46
N VAL A 8 -18.13 -6.78 2.58
CA VAL A 8 -19.13 -5.92 1.91
C VAL A 8 -19.13 -6.19 0.41
N LYS A 9 -20.27 -5.99 -0.26
CA LYS A 9 -20.29 -5.97 -1.72
C LYS A 9 -20.02 -4.55 -2.22
N PRO A 10 -19.34 -4.37 -3.37
CA PRO A 10 -19.09 -3.05 -3.93
C PRO A 10 -20.35 -2.18 -4.09
N GLU A 11 -21.46 -2.79 -4.51
CA GLU A 11 -22.74 -2.10 -4.74
C GLU A 11 -23.39 -1.54 -3.47
N ASP A 12 -23.02 -2.07 -2.29
CA ASP A 12 -23.59 -1.69 -1.00
C ASP A 12 -22.88 -0.45 -0.40
N ARG A 13 -21.77 0.01 -1.02
CA ARG A 13 -20.90 1.05 -0.49
C ARG A 13 -20.43 2.00 -1.59
N LYS A 14 -21.21 3.06 -1.81
CA LYS A 14 -20.94 4.11 -2.83
C LYS A 14 -19.77 5.02 -2.47
N ASP A 15 -19.34 4.98 -1.21
CA ASP A 15 -18.22 5.73 -0.64
C ASP A 15 -16.87 5.04 -0.84
N ILE A 16 -16.85 3.79 -1.34
CA ILE A 16 -15.61 3.04 -1.57
C ILE A 16 -15.13 3.25 -3.00
N ASP A 17 -13.86 3.63 -3.14
CA ASP A 17 -13.22 3.76 -4.45
C ASP A 17 -13.28 2.44 -5.25
N PRO A 18 -13.53 2.47 -6.57
CA PRO A 18 -13.68 1.27 -7.40
C PRO A 18 -12.50 0.28 -7.36
N GLY A 19 -11.32 0.71 -6.91
CA GLY A 19 -10.11 -0.11 -6.78
C GLY A 19 -9.85 -0.70 -5.39
N THR A 20 -10.59 -0.28 -4.36
CA THR A 20 -10.32 -0.67 -2.97
C THR A 20 -10.72 -2.12 -2.72
N ALA A 21 -9.76 -2.90 -2.21
CA ALA A 21 -9.93 -4.30 -1.85
C ALA A 21 -10.22 -4.47 -0.36
N GLY A 22 -9.55 -3.71 0.51
CA GLY A 22 -9.79 -3.68 1.94
C GLY A 22 -9.39 -2.33 2.55
N PHE A 23 -9.87 -2.07 3.75
CA PHE A 23 -9.48 -0.91 4.56
C PHE A 23 -9.89 -1.13 6.03
N LEU A 24 -9.34 -0.30 6.91
CA LEU A 24 -9.71 -0.23 8.32
C LEU A 24 -10.87 0.77 8.53
N GLU A 25 -11.91 0.34 9.25
CA GLU A 25 -13.05 1.17 9.66
C GLU A 25 -13.37 0.89 11.13
N GLU A 26 -13.07 1.84 12.02
CA GLU A 26 -13.25 1.69 13.47
C GLU A 26 -12.63 0.39 14.02
N GLU A 27 -13.47 -0.58 14.45
CA GLU A 27 -13.04 -1.88 14.98
C GLU A 27 -13.04 -3.01 13.93
N PHE A 28 -13.33 -2.68 12.67
CA PHE A 28 -13.50 -3.63 11.58
C PHE A 28 -12.42 -3.52 10.53
N VAL A 29 -11.90 -4.68 10.12
CA VAL A 29 -11.30 -4.83 8.80
C VAL A 29 -12.43 -5.05 7.81
N VAL A 30 -12.63 -4.10 6.90
CA VAL A 30 -13.66 -4.18 5.85
C VAL A 30 -13.02 -4.73 4.59
N LEU A 31 -13.54 -5.85 4.09
CA LEU A 31 -13.07 -6.52 2.88
C LEU A 31 -14.16 -6.49 1.80
N VAL A 32 -13.77 -6.14 0.57
CA VAL A 32 -14.69 -6.01 -0.55
C VAL A 32 -14.76 -7.32 -1.33
N LYS A 33 -15.93 -7.95 -1.37
CA LYS A 33 -16.16 -9.21 -2.10
C LYS A 33 -15.81 -9.08 -3.57
N GLY A 34 -15.09 -10.07 -4.09
CA GLY A 34 -14.62 -10.07 -5.48
C GLY A 34 -13.41 -9.17 -5.76
N ARG A 35 -12.89 -8.46 -4.75
CA ARG A 35 -11.68 -7.64 -4.84
C ARG A 35 -10.61 -8.02 -3.82
N ALA A 36 -11.02 -8.35 -2.59
CA ALA A 36 -10.14 -8.88 -1.56
C ALA A 36 -9.94 -10.40 -1.70
N ASP A 37 -8.71 -10.82 -1.40
CA ASP A 37 -8.29 -12.21 -1.22
C ASP A 37 -7.68 -12.43 0.18
N GLU A 38 -7.21 -13.64 0.47
CA GLU A 38 -6.60 -13.98 1.76
C GLU A 38 -5.36 -13.13 2.09
N VAL A 39 -4.61 -12.69 1.05
CA VAL A 39 -3.44 -11.82 1.21
C VAL A 39 -3.88 -10.42 1.61
N THR A 40 -4.96 -9.92 1.01
CA THR A 40 -5.59 -8.65 1.38
C THR A 40 -6.05 -8.69 2.83
N GLU A 41 -6.74 -9.76 3.25
CA GLU A 41 -7.16 -9.92 4.64
C GLU A 41 -5.97 -9.87 5.61
N ALA A 42 -4.89 -10.60 5.31
CA ALA A 42 -3.70 -10.62 6.14
C ALA A 42 -3.02 -9.24 6.24
N HIS A 43 -3.00 -8.48 5.13
CA HIS A 43 -2.50 -7.10 5.11
C HIS A 43 -3.29 -6.18 6.03
N GLU A 44 -4.62 -6.17 5.91
CA GLU A 44 -5.46 -5.33 6.76
C GLU A 44 -5.37 -5.75 8.24
N ARG A 45 -5.26 -7.06 8.52
CA ARG A 45 -4.98 -7.55 9.88
C ARG A 45 -3.63 -7.08 10.39
N ALA A 46 -2.61 -7.00 9.54
CA ALA A 46 -1.29 -6.52 9.91
C ALA A 46 -1.32 -5.04 10.32
N HIS A 47 -2.08 -4.18 9.60
CA HIS A 47 -2.31 -2.80 10.03
C HIS A 47 -2.86 -2.71 11.46
N VAL A 48 -3.86 -3.54 11.79
CA VAL A 48 -4.44 -3.55 13.13
C VAL A 48 -3.47 -4.11 14.18
N GLY A 49 -2.76 -5.19 13.86
CA GLY A 49 -1.77 -5.78 14.76
C GLY A 49 -0.61 -4.85 15.10
N LEU A 50 -0.27 -3.94 14.17
CA LEU A 50 0.77 -2.93 14.35
C LEU A 50 0.27 -1.60 14.92
N GLY A 51 -1.04 -1.46 15.12
CA GLY A 51 -1.66 -0.23 15.63
C GLY A 51 -1.53 0.95 14.66
N HIS A 52 -1.53 0.70 13.35
CA HIS A 52 -1.48 1.74 12.33
C HIS A 52 -2.74 2.62 12.39
N GLN A 53 -2.55 3.92 12.15
CA GLN A 53 -3.63 4.89 12.15
C GLN A 53 -4.20 5.09 10.74
N GLU A 54 -5.41 5.62 10.65
CA GLU A 54 -6.02 6.03 9.38
C GLU A 54 -5.13 7.04 8.63
N ARG A 55 -5.04 6.88 7.30
CA ARG A 55 -4.20 7.70 6.40
C ARG A 55 -4.33 9.22 6.61
N GLY A 56 -5.54 9.72 6.85
CA GLY A 56 -5.81 11.16 7.06
C GLY A 56 -5.30 11.74 8.37
N ARG A 57 -4.72 10.92 9.26
CA ARG A 57 -4.17 11.34 10.56
C ARG A 57 -2.65 11.27 10.62
N VAL A 58 -2.00 10.84 9.53
CA VAL A 58 -0.56 10.61 9.49
C VAL A 58 0.13 11.44 8.41
N THR A 59 1.45 11.57 8.50
CA THR A 59 2.25 12.19 7.43
C THR A 59 2.41 11.22 6.26
N ALA A 60 2.66 11.74 5.05
CA ALA A 60 2.97 10.92 3.87
C ALA A 60 4.06 9.87 4.12
N ARG A 61 5.13 10.24 4.84
CA ARG A 61 6.20 9.31 5.20
C ARG A 61 5.70 8.19 6.12
N ARG A 62 4.90 8.56 7.13
CA ARG A 62 4.37 7.60 8.10
C ARG A 62 3.40 6.63 7.42
N TYR A 63 2.54 7.12 6.52
CA TYR A 63 1.68 6.28 5.68
C TYR A 63 2.49 5.22 4.92
N VAL A 64 3.58 5.61 4.25
CA VAL A 64 4.44 4.65 3.54
C VAL A 64 5.13 3.67 4.51
N GLU A 65 5.57 4.13 5.68
CA GLU A 65 6.13 3.23 6.70
C GLU A 65 5.10 2.18 7.14
N ASP A 66 3.86 2.60 7.38
CA ASP A 66 2.76 1.75 7.83
C ASP A 66 2.37 0.72 6.75
N GLU A 67 2.21 1.13 5.48
CA GLU A 67 1.92 0.20 4.37
C GLU A 67 3.04 -0.84 4.19
N VAL A 68 4.30 -0.39 4.20
CA VAL A 68 5.45 -1.30 4.04
C VAL A 68 5.58 -2.26 5.23
N ASP A 69 5.31 -1.81 6.46
CA ASP A 69 5.34 -2.70 7.62
C ASP A 69 4.21 -3.74 7.58
N ALA A 70 3.00 -3.35 7.16
CA ALA A 70 1.88 -4.28 6.99
C ALA A 70 2.17 -5.32 5.90
N ASP A 71 2.72 -4.91 4.75
CA ASP A 71 3.12 -5.84 3.69
C ASP A 71 4.24 -6.78 4.17
N LEU A 72 5.21 -6.31 4.96
CA LEU A 72 6.30 -7.14 5.49
C LEU A 72 5.79 -8.20 6.49
N VAL A 73 4.86 -7.83 7.37
CA VAL A 73 4.24 -8.77 8.30
C VAL A 73 3.44 -9.82 7.52
N THR A 74 2.67 -9.39 6.53
CA THR A 74 1.89 -10.28 5.66
C THR A 74 2.79 -11.26 4.91
N TYR A 75 3.88 -10.76 4.34
CA TYR A 75 4.87 -11.59 3.65
C TYR A 75 5.48 -12.64 4.59
N ALA A 76 5.87 -12.25 5.81
CA ALA A 76 6.44 -13.16 6.79
C ALA A 76 5.45 -14.23 7.27
N GLN A 77 4.15 -13.92 7.31
CA GLN A 77 3.11 -14.85 7.76
C GLN A 77 2.68 -15.83 6.66
N MET A 78 2.59 -15.36 5.41
CA MET A 78 1.98 -16.15 4.33
C MET A 78 2.99 -16.80 3.39
N ASP A 79 4.26 -16.36 3.41
CA ASP A 79 5.29 -16.74 2.43
C ASP A 79 4.84 -16.59 0.97
N ARG A 80 3.84 -15.72 0.73
CA ARG A 80 3.28 -15.42 -0.59
C ARG A 80 3.59 -13.97 -0.94
N PRO A 81 4.33 -13.71 -2.02
CA PRO A 81 4.60 -12.35 -2.43
C PRO A 81 3.33 -11.71 -2.98
N ARG A 82 2.84 -10.66 -2.32
CA ARG A 82 1.89 -9.73 -2.91
C ARG A 82 2.50 -9.12 -4.18
N ASN A 83 1.66 -8.73 -5.13
CA ASN A 83 2.14 -8.03 -6.33
C ASN A 83 2.57 -6.60 -5.98
N ILE A 84 3.73 -6.48 -5.33
CA ILE A 84 4.17 -5.26 -4.68
C ILE A 84 4.31 -4.09 -5.66
N ILE A 85 4.62 -4.33 -6.95
CA ILE A 85 4.67 -3.22 -7.92
C ILE A 85 3.30 -2.59 -8.13
N LYS A 86 2.20 -3.34 -8.00
CA LYS A 86 0.84 -2.80 -8.02
C LYS A 86 0.60 -1.96 -6.76
N ASP A 87 1.00 -2.46 -5.59
CA ASP A 87 0.80 -1.74 -4.33
C ASP A 87 1.65 -0.47 -4.26
N LEU A 88 2.91 -0.52 -4.68
CA LEU A 88 3.77 0.67 -4.79
C LEU A 88 3.20 1.72 -5.74
N ARG A 89 2.51 1.31 -6.83
CA ARG A 89 1.79 2.25 -7.70
C ARG A 89 0.58 2.85 -7.00
N GLY A 90 -0.14 2.04 -6.22
CA GLY A 90 -1.23 2.51 -5.36
C GLY A 90 -0.75 3.56 -4.38
N ILE A 91 0.31 3.25 -3.61
CA ILE A 91 0.96 4.18 -2.67
C ILE A 91 1.36 5.48 -3.38
N VAL A 92 1.98 5.40 -4.57
CA VAL A 92 2.30 6.62 -5.34
C VAL A 92 1.05 7.42 -5.69
N GLY A 93 -0.02 6.77 -6.14
CA GLY A 93 -1.30 7.43 -6.44
C GLY A 93 -1.85 8.15 -5.21
N THR A 94 -1.98 7.44 -4.09
CA THR A 94 -2.46 7.99 -2.82
C THR A 94 -1.59 9.16 -2.34
N LEU A 95 -0.27 9.05 -2.44
CA LEU A 95 0.65 10.14 -2.08
C LEU A 95 0.47 11.40 -2.93
N VAL A 96 0.25 11.22 -4.24
CA VAL A 96 0.04 12.33 -5.17
C VAL A 96 -1.31 13.00 -4.91
N GLU A 97 -2.36 12.20 -4.73
CA GLU A 97 -3.73 12.67 -4.55
C GLU A 97 -3.95 13.35 -3.20
N GLU A 98 -3.49 12.76 -2.09
CA GLU A 98 -3.82 13.24 -0.75
C GLU A 98 -2.80 14.24 -0.18
N TRP A 99 -1.52 14.14 -0.55
CA TRP A 99 -0.47 15.02 -0.05
C TRP A 99 0.08 16.01 -1.11
N GLY A 100 -0.51 16.07 -2.31
CA GLY A 100 -0.25 17.12 -3.28
C GLY A 100 1.17 17.15 -3.86
N GLY A 101 1.77 15.99 -4.13
CA GLY A 101 3.16 15.84 -4.60
C GLY A 101 3.30 15.43 -6.07
N SER A 102 4.56 15.28 -6.52
CA SER A 102 4.86 14.64 -7.80
C SER A 102 5.08 13.12 -7.65
N PRO A 103 4.83 12.32 -8.70
CA PRO A 103 5.15 10.88 -8.69
C PRO A 103 6.60 10.59 -8.33
N ALA A 104 7.56 11.38 -8.86
CA ALA A 104 8.96 11.29 -8.46
C ALA A 104 9.18 11.57 -6.96
N GLY A 105 8.48 12.55 -6.39
CA GLY A 105 8.51 12.83 -4.95
C GLY A 105 8.02 11.65 -4.11
N ALA A 106 6.90 11.05 -4.50
CA ALA A 106 6.34 9.86 -3.85
C ALA A 106 7.32 8.67 -3.89
N VAL A 107 7.97 8.41 -5.03
CA VAL A 107 9.00 7.37 -5.14
C VAL A 107 10.17 7.61 -4.20
N ARG A 108 10.62 8.86 -4.02
CA ARG A 108 11.71 9.17 -3.07
C ARG A 108 11.35 8.80 -1.63
N ILE A 109 10.12 9.07 -1.21
CA ILE A 109 9.63 8.69 0.13
C ILE A 109 9.70 7.16 0.30
N ILE A 110 9.23 6.41 -0.70
CA ILE A 110 9.32 4.95 -0.72
C ILE A 110 10.77 4.46 -0.67
N GLU A 111 11.67 5.05 -1.46
CA GLU A 111 13.11 4.71 -1.45
C GLU A 111 13.74 4.92 -0.07
N GLU A 112 13.41 6.01 0.61
CA GLU A 112 13.91 6.29 1.96
C GLU A 112 13.42 5.26 2.98
N VAL A 113 12.13 4.89 2.91
CA VAL A 113 11.56 3.84 3.78
C VAL A 113 12.23 2.50 3.50
N PHE A 114 12.33 2.09 2.24
CA PHE A 114 13.01 0.85 1.83
C PHE A 114 14.46 0.81 2.32
N LYS A 115 15.19 1.93 2.23
CA LYS A 115 16.57 2.05 2.72
C LYS A 115 16.65 1.84 4.23
N LYS A 116 15.76 2.48 5.00
CA LYS A 116 15.69 2.36 6.47
C LYS A 116 15.36 0.94 6.93
N LYS A 117 14.51 0.21 6.19
CA LYS A 117 14.15 -1.19 6.48
C LYS A 117 15.28 -2.19 6.15
N GLY A 118 16.25 -1.79 5.32
CA GLY A 118 17.45 -2.59 5.06
C GLY A 118 17.14 -4.00 4.61
N ASN A 119 17.84 -4.99 5.18
CA ASN A 119 17.74 -6.40 4.77
C ASN A 119 16.37 -7.04 5.01
N ARG A 120 15.45 -6.37 5.70
CA ARG A 120 14.06 -6.84 5.86
C ARG A 120 13.27 -6.79 4.54
N ILE A 121 13.64 -5.90 3.61
CA ILE A 121 12.97 -5.79 2.30
C ILE A 121 13.43 -6.93 1.38
N PRO A 122 12.51 -7.79 0.89
CA PRO A 122 12.83 -8.84 -0.07
C PRO A 122 13.52 -8.29 -1.33
N LEU A 123 14.50 -9.02 -1.87
CA LEU A 123 15.25 -8.61 -3.07
C LEU A 123 14.32 -8.33 -4.26
N ARG A 124 13.26 -9.13 -4.42
CA ARG A 124 12.26 -8.93 -5.47
C ARG A 124 11.58 -7.57 -5.39
N TRP A 125 11.27 -7.09 -4.19
CA TRP A 125 10.62 -5.79 -4.00
C TRP A 125 11.54 -4.63 -4.36
N ARG A 126 12.85 -4.77 -4.13
CA ARG A 126 13.85 -3.78 -4.59
C ARG A 126 13.85 -3.68 -6.12
N SER A 127 13.76 -4.83 -6.79
CA SER A 127 13.62 -4.89 -8.25
C SER A 127 12.30 -4.25 -8.73
N ASP A 128 11.20 -4.45 -8.01
CA ASP A 128 9.91 -3.80 -8.27
C ASP A 128 9.96 -2.29 -8.13
N LEU A 129 10.59 -1.78 -7.07
CA LEU A 129 10.80 -0.34 -6.87
C LEU A 129 11.66 0.26 -8.00
N LYS A 130 12.73 -0.44 -8.42
CA LYS A 130 13.55 -0.02 -9.57
C LYS A 130 12.72 0.06 -10.86
N ARG A 131 11.86 -0.93 -11.11
CA ARG A 131 10.94 -0.94 -12.27
C ARG A 131 9.96 0.23 -12.21
N LEU A 132 9.37 0.50 -11.05
CA LEU A 132 8.47 1.63 -10.83
C LEU A 132 9.17 2.96 -11.12
N LYS A 133 10.36 3.17 -10.55
CA LYS A 133 11.17 4.37 -10.76
C LYS A 133 11.47 4.63 -12.23
N MET A 134 11.91 3.60 -12.96
CA MET A 134 12.17 3.72 -14.40
C MET A 134 10.89 4.05 -15.18
N GLY A 135 9.75 3.46 -14.79
CA GLY A 135 8.46 3.73 -15.42
C GLY A 135 7.97 5.16 -15.22
N ILE A 136 8.17 5.74 -14.03
CA ILE A 136 7.83 7.14 -13.74
C ILE A 136 8.75 8.09 -14.50
N ARG A 137 10.07 7.85 -14.47
CA ARG A 137 11.04 8.68 -15.20
C ARG A 137 10.73 8.78 -16.70
N ARG A 138 10.38 7.66 -17.34
CA ARG A 138 10.01 7.64 -18.78
C ARG A 138 8.73 8.43 -19.11
N ARG A 139 7.84 8.66 -18.14
CA ARG A 139 6.62 9.45 -18.31
C ARG A 139 6.85 10.94 -18.08
N GLU A 140 7.80 11.28 -17.22
CA GLU A 140 8.18 12.66 -16.90
C GLU A 140 9.21 13.23 -17.88
N GLU A 141 10.00 12.39 -18.57
CA GLU A 141 10.87 12.85 -19.65
C GLU A 141 10.02 13.44 -20.79
N PRO A 142 10.19 14.73 -21.15
CA PRO A 142 9.62 15.24 -22.38
C PRO A 142 10.19 14.37 -23.49
N ARG A 143 9.32 13.72 -24.25
CA ARG A 143 9.74 13.05 -25.49
C ARG A 143 10.33 14.15 -26.35
N PHE A 144 11.65 14.22 -26.43
CA PHE A 144 12.30 14.88 -27.55
C PHE A 144 11.89 14.07 -28.79
N LEU A 145 10.81 14.53 -29.43
CA LEU A 145 10.37 14.21 -30.78
C LEU A 145 10.28 15.54 -31.53
#